data_AF-A0A382LA89-F1
#
_entry.id   AF-A0A382LA89-F1
#
_cell.length_a   1.000
_cell.length_b   1.000
_cell.length_c   1.000
_cell.angle_alpha   90.00
_cell.angle_beta   90.00
_cell.angle_gamma   90.00
#
_symmetry.space_group_name_H-M   'P 1'
#
loop_
_entity.id
_entity.type
_entity.pdbx_description
1 polymer ?
#
loop_
_entity_poly.entity_id
_entity_poly.type
_entity_poly.pdbx_seq_one_letter_code
_entity_poly.pdbx_strand_id
1 'polypeptide(L)' 'MKNNFKVLIFLSFFFVLFSCKKEKKIEMPNIILIMTDDQGWGQTGYYDHPILKTPNLDAMAKNGIRLDR' A
#
# COMPACT_ATOMS: atom_id res chain seq x y z
N MET A 1 13.86 6.87 -53.35
CA MET A 1 14.65 7.20 -52.13
C MET A 1 13.98 8.19 -51.18
N LYS A 2 13.23 9.22 -51.63
CA LYS A 2 12.60 10.22 -50.73
C LYS A 2 11.49 9.70 -49.79
N ASN A 3 10.76 8.64 -50.16
CA ASN A 3 9.68 8.08 -49.31
C ASN A 3 10.19 7.26 -48.11
N ASN A 4 11.33 6.59 -48.25
CA ASN A 4 11.90 5.76 -47.17
C ASN A 4 12.41 6.61 -46.01
N PHE A 5 12.83 7.85 -46.28
CA PHE A 5 13.29 8.80 -45.26
C PHE A 5 12.12 9.31 -44.38
N LYS A 6 10.95 9.55 -44.98
CA LYS A 6 9.73 9.91 -44.24
C LYS A 6 9.23 8.78 -43.34
N VAL A 7 9.32 7.54 -43.82
CA VAL A 7 8.95 6.35 -43.04
C VAL A 7 9.88 6.17 -41.84
N LEU A 8 11.18 6.39 -42.00
CA LEU A 8 12.14 6.35 -40.90
C LEU A 8 11.85 7.41 -39.82
N ILE A 9 11.51 8.64 -40.24
CA ILE A 9 11.14 9.72 -39.31
C ILE A 9 9.86 9.37 -38.55
N PHE A 10 8.86 8.79 -39.23
CA PHE A 10 7.61 8.37 -38.61
C PHE A 10 7.79 7.24 -37.59
N LEU A 11 8.63 6.24 -37.92
CA LEU A 11 9.01 5.16 -37.01
C LEU A 11 9.79 5.67 -35.78
N SER A 12 10.73 6.60 -36.00
CA SER A 12 11.47 7.25 -34.92
C SER A 12 10.53 8.01 -33.98
N PHE A 13 9.59 8.78 -34.53
CA PHE A 13 8.61 9.54 -33.75
C PHE A 13 7.67 8.63 -32.96
N PHE A 14 7.24 7.52 -33.55
CA PHE A 14 6.42 6.51 -32.87
C PHE A 14 7.17 5.86 -31.70
N PHE A 15 8.47 5.62 -31.84
CA PHE A 15 9.31 5.04 -30.79
C PHE A 15 9.48 5.99 -29.59
N VAL A 16 9.59 7.30 -29.84
CA VAL A 16 9.71 8.32 -28.78
C VAL A 16 8.42 8.40 -27.95
N LEU A 17 7.25 8.27 -28.57
CA LEU A 17 5.97 8.32 -27.86
C LEU A 17 5.75 7.12 -26.92
N PHE A 18 6.32 5.95 -27.23
CA PHE A 18 6.22 4.77 -26.38
C PHE A 18 7.30 4.67 -25.29
N SER A 19 8.32 5.55 -25.31
CA SER A 19 9.46 5.45 -24.40
C SER A 19 9.25 6.13 -23.04
N CYS A 20 8.15 6.87 -22.84
CA CYS A 20 7.90 7.57 -21.58
C CYS A 20 7.41 6.60 -20.49
N LYS A 21 8.33 6.08 -19.67
CA LYS A 21 7.99 5.33 -18.45
C LYS A 21 7.67 6.31 -17.34
N LYS A 22 6.44 6.21 -16.79
CA LYS A 22 6.08 6.90 -15.55
C LYS A 22 6.90 6.29 -14.41
N GLU A 23 7.78 7.08 -13.80
CA GLU A 23 8.55 6.64 -12.65
C GLU A 23 7.60 6.40 -11.48
N LYS A 24 7.49 5.14 -11.05
CA LYS A 24 6.68 4.78 -9.90
C LYS A 24 7.48 5.19 -8.67
N LYS A 25 7.24 6.42 -8.19
CA LYS A 25 7.82 6.89 -6.94
C LYS A 25 7.36 5.93 -5.84
N ILE A 26 8.31 5.26 -5.20
CA ILE A 26 8.02 4.36 -4.09
C ILE A 26 7.68 5.28 -2.91
N GLU A 27 6.39 5.44 -2.64
CA GLU A 27 5.93 6.14 -1.46
C GLU A 27 6.23 5.26 -0.24
N MET A 28 7.05 5.78 0.67
CA MET A 28 7.31 5.10 1.93
C MET A 28 6.04 5.17 2.79
N PRO A 29 5.59 4.04 3.37
CA PRO A 29 4.46 4.07 4.27
C PRO A 29 4.84 4.83 5.55
N ASN A 30 3.89 5.55 6.11
CA ASN A 30 4.02 6.09 7.46
C ASN A 30 3.86 4.94 8.47
N ILE A 31 4.70 4.92 9.50
CA ILE A 31 4.64 3.93 10.58
C ILE A 31 4.15 4.64 11.84
N ILE A 32 3.05 4.16 12.41
CA ILE A 32 2.53 4.61 13.70
C ILE A 32 2.67 3.46 14.69
N LEU A 33 3.50 3.64 15.71
CA LEU A 33 3.63 2.70 16.82
C LEU A 33 2.68 3.12 17.95
N ILE A 34 1.71 2.27 18.25
CA ILE A 34 0.78 2.44 19.37
C ILE A 34 1.16 1.39 20.42
N MET A 35 1.42 1.84 21.64
CA MET A 35 1.77 0.97 22.76
C MET A 35 0.97 1.39 23.98
N THR A 36 0.48 0.40 24.71
CA THR A 36 -0.26 0.57 25.96
C THR A 36 0.59 0.03 27.11
N ASP A 37 0.60 0.75 28.22
CA ASP A 37 1.21 0.26 29.45
C ASP A 37 0.28 -0.75 30.13
N ASP A 38 0.84 -1.83 30.67
CA ASP A 38 0.15 -2.87 31.46
C ASP A 38 -1.16 -3.49 30.88
N GLN A 39 -1.39 -3.41 29.56
CA GLN A 39 -2.56 -4.04 28.95
C GLN A 39 -2.42 -5.56 28.90
N GLY A 40 -3.26 -6.27 29.64
CA GLY A 40 -3.33 -7.72 29.63
C GLY A 40 -3.88 -8.27 28.30
N TRP A 41 -3.48 -9.50 27.93
CA TRP A 41 -3.88 -10.11 26.66
C TRP A 41 -5.39 -10.12 26.42
N GLY A 42 -6.19 -10.55 27.40
CA GLY A 42 -7.65 -10.62 27.25
C GLY A 42 -8.37 -9.26 27.33
N GLN A 43 -7.66 -8.14 27.50
CA GLN A 43 -8.26 -6.82 27.73
C GLN A 43 -8.57 -6.08 26.41
N THR A 44 -9.20 -6.76 25.45
CA THR A 44 -9.76 -6.14 24.23
C THR A 44 -11.02 -6.87 23.77
N GLY A 45 -11.85 -6.15 23.00
CA GLY A 45 -13.07 -6.70 22.40
C GLY A 45 -12.80 -7.85 21.43
N TYR A 46 -11.73 -7.80 20.64
CA TYR A 46 -11.33 -8.90 19.76
C TYR A 46 -10.83 -10.17 20.48
N TYR A 47 -10.72 -10.15 21.81
CA TYR A 47 -10.53 -11.33 22.67
C TYR A 47 -11.82 -11.72 23.43
N ASP A 48 -12.99 -11.29 22.94
CA ASP A 48 -14.32 -11.57 23.50
C ASP A 48 -14.49 -11.10 24.96
N HIS A 49 -13.83 -9.99 25.32
CA HIS A 49 -13.96 -9.44 26.67
C HIS A 49 -15.44 -9.07 26.96
N PRO A 50 -16.03 -9.49 28.10
CA PRO A 50 -17.49 -9.45 28.32
C PRO A 50 -18.08 -8.04 28.48
N ILE A 51 -17.26 -7.04 28.85
CA ILE A 51 -17.71 -5.68 29.17
C ILE A 51 -16.98 -4.61 28.35
N LEU A 52 -15.64 -4.66 28.35
CA LEU A 52 -14.78 -3.72 27.63
C LEU A 52 -15.06 -3.71 26.13
N LYS A 53 -15.20 -2.51 25.57
CA LYS A 53 -15.39 -2.28 24.12
C LYS A 53 -14.18 -1.54 23.57
N THR A 54 -13.52 -2.10 22.56
CA THR A 54 -12.35 -1.49 21.91
C THR A 54 -12.55 -1.38 20.40
N PRO A 55 -13.60 -0.70 19.92
CA PRO A 55 -14.03 -0.79 18.52
C PRO A 55 -12.95 -0.42 17.49
N ASN A 56 -12.06 0.51 17.85
CA ASN A 56 -10.92 0.88 16.99
C ASN A 56 -9.85 -0.21 16.94
N LEU A 57 -9.52 -0.82 18.09
CA LEU A 57 -8.58 -1.94 18.12
C LEU A 57 -9.18 -3.17 17.43
N ASP A 58 -10.48 -3.41 17.60
CA ASP A 58 -11.22 -4.50 16.97
C ASP A 58 -11.24 -4.34 15.44
N ALA A 59 -11.46 -3.12 14.95
CA ALA A 59 -11.37 -2.80 13.52
C ALA A 59 -9.94 -2.99 12.98
N MET A 60 -8.91 -2.62 13.76
CA MET A 60 -7.51 -2.86 13.38
C MET A 60 -7.19 -4.35 13.32
N ALA A 61 -7.63 -5.15 14.30
CA ALA A 61 -7.45 -6.60 14.31
C ALA A 61 -8.14 -7.28 13.11
N LYS A 62 -9.35 -6.82 12.74
CA LYS A 62 -10.09 -7.33 11.57
C LYS A 62 -9.45 -7.00 10.23
N ASN A 63 -8.83 -5.82 10.10
CA ASN A 63 -8.23 -5.34 8.84
C ASN A 63 -6.72 -5.58 8.77
N GLY A 64 -6.14 -6.25 9.76
CA GLY A 64 -4.71 -6.44 9.89
C GLY A 64 -4.34 -7.88 10.20
N ILE A 65 -3.16 -8.04 10.81
CA ILE A 65 -2.68 -9.33 11.30
C ILE A 65 -2.60 -9.20 12.82
N ARG A 66 -3.22 -10.16 13.51
CA ARG A 66 -3.06 -10.34 14.95
C ARG A 66 -2.02 -11.42 15.20
N LEU A 67 -1.05 -11.12 16.05
CA LEU A 67 0.01 -12.05 16.43
C LEU A 67 -0.41 -12.76 17.71
N ASP A 68 -1.23 -13.80 17.56
CA ASP A 68 -1.55 -14.72 18.66
C ASP A 68 -0.43 -15.78 18.81
N ARG A 69 -0.30 -16.39 19.99
CA ARG A 69 0.68 -17.45 20.25
C ARG A 69 0.30 -18.76 19.57
#